data_AF-A0A7J4F873-F1
#
_entry.id   AF-A0A7J4F873-F1
#
_cell.length_a   1.000
_cell.length_b   1.000
_cell.length_c   1.000
_cell.angle_alpha   90.00
_cell.angle_beta   90.00
_cell.angle_gamma   90.00
#
_symmetry.space_group_name_H-M   'P 1'
#
loop_
_entity.id
_entity.type
_entity.pdbx_description
1 polymer ?
#
loop_
_entity_poly.entity_id
_entity_poly.type
_entity_poly.pdbx_seq_one_letter_code
_entity_poly.pdbx_strand_id
1 'polypeptide(L)'
;MTAGTPSGPAGPDARGTDRRFEDEAQAADLSARMFWSPTPARSTAGIAVCSALLAILILYRADVPLARQPALPLGYALLLSASFLTALLTQAISVRMGIMYPRRAFLLALIGLIVAMPGVLLGALLPWPWSTLSMVGLATPVWIRHVTLVGTSRPRHLANLPVTLLQTVLLAAFLQPVRPLSAMEILVLANSVLGFLVGAYLFLAMVSGPMRRVYGIAPYELLVHGLEHFTRRGGLGAEAFFHSISSRARVWYGHIRIRRRSGDPIDIVSTALHPGPFGLYGGSDLPAKLRRSTGWARLMAFHGPCGHDMNPSRTEDVDRLARALLRGSDRIRYSRTATPPASAERGGVWIRGQCIGDALLVVCSRAPLPTDDLDYPTGMMALAAAKRATGRRVGLFVDAHNSLERGTGSILFGDDASF
;
A
#
# COMPACT_ATOMS: atom_id res chain seq x y z
N MET A 1 24.80 -66.04 5.19
CA MET A 1 25.30 -64.75 5.71
C MET A 1 25.52 -63.81 4.54
N THR A 2 24.60 -62.88 4.31
CA THR A 2 24.72 -61.81 3.31
C THR A 2 24.20 -60.52 3.95
N ALA A 3 25.00 -59.47 3.80
CA ALA A 3 24.94 -58.22 4.56
C ALA A 3 23.76 -57.31 4.14
N GLY A 4 23.14 -56.66 5.13
CA GLY A 4 22.15 -55.61 4.93
C GLY A 4 22.80 -54.24 4.76
N THR A 5 22.27 -53.46 3.82
CA THR A 5 22.57 -52.04 3.60
C THR A 5 21.76 -51.16 4.57
N PRO A 6 22.31 -50.05 5.10
CA PRO A 6 21.55 -49.10 5.91
C PRO A 6 20.81 -48.08 5.03
N SER A 7 19.54 -47.85 5.35
CA SER A 7 18.70 -46.79 4.78
C SER A 7 19.16 -45.40 5.24
N GLY A 8 19.37 -44.49 4.29
CA GLY A 8 19.68 -43.07 4.54
C GLY A 8 18.47 -42.27 5.06
N PRO A 9 18.71 -41.07 5.63
CA PRO A 9 17.65 -40.26 6.23
C PRO A 9 16.73 -39.66 5.15
N ALA A 10 15.43 -39.65 5.44
CA ALA A 10 14.39 -39.04 4.62
C ALA A 10 14.66 -37.54 4.43
N GLY A 11 14.66 -37.09 3.18
CA GLY A 11 14.77 -35.66 2.83
C GLY A 11 13.55 -34.85 3.31
N PRO A 12 13.69 -33.52 3.43
CA PRO A 12 12.62 -32.66 3.91
C PRO A 12 11.42 -32.71 2.96
N ASP A 13 10.23 -32.78 3.57
CA ASP A 13 8.92 -32.92 2.91
C ASP A 13 8.64 -31.72 1.99
N ALA A 14 8.86 -31.91 0.68
CA ALA A 14 8.62 -30.93 -0.36
C ALA A 14 7.15 -30.44 -0.43
N ARG A 15 6.20 -31.16 0.19
CA ARG A 15 4.78 -30.78 0.22
C ARG A 15 4.47 -29.64 1.18
N GLY A 16 5.29 -29.43 2.22
CA GLY A 16 5.10 -28.34 3.19
C GLY A 16 5.53 -26.97 2.65
N THR A 17 6.57 -26.94 1.81
CA THR A 17 7.06 -25.72 1.16
C THR A 17 6.10 -25.24 0.07
N ASP A 18 5.59 -26.14 -0.78
CA ASP A 18 4.64 -25.78 -1.85
C ASP A 18 3.36 -25.16 -1.30
N ARG A 19 2.80 -25.71 -0.21
CA ARG A 19 1.60 -25.15 0.43
C ARG A 19 1.83 -23.76 1.01
N ARG A 20 2.97 -23.49 1.65
CA ARG A 20 3.29 -22.14 2.15
C ARG A 20 3.45 -21.12 1.01
N PHE A 21 4.09 -21.51 -0.09
CA PHE A 21 4.18 -20.65 -1.28
C PHE A 21 2.82 -20.42 -1.94
N GLU A 22 1.96 -21.44 -2.00
CA GLU A 22 0.58 -21.31 -2.48
C GLU A 22 -0.26 -20.41 -1.57
N ASP A 23 -0.12 -20.53 -0.25
CA ASP A 23 -0.83 -19.69 0.73
C ASP A 23 -0.35 -18.23 0.67
N GLU A 24 0.95 -17.98 0.49
CA GLU A 24 1.49 -16.62 0.32
C GLU A 24 1.10 -16.02 -1.03
N ALA A 25 1.10 -16.82 -2.11
CA ALA A 25 0.62 -16.40 -3.42
C ALA A 25 -0.90 -16.12 -3.41
N GLN A 26 -1.69 -16.94 -2.70
CA GLN A 26 -3.11 -16.71 -2.48
C GLN A 26 -3.36 -15.48 -1.62
N ALA A 27 -2.58 -15.25 -0.56
CA ALA A 27 -2.68 -14.05 0.27
C ALA A 27 -2.32 -12.78 -0.52
N ALA A 28 -1.31 -12.86 -1.39
CA ALA A 28 -0.96 -11.78 -2.33
C ALA A 28 -2.07 -11.53 -3.37
N ASP A 29 -2.75 -12.57 -3.86
CA ASP A 29 -3.90 -12.42 -4.76
C ASP A 29 -5.17 -11.92 -4.04
N LEU A 30 -5.42 -12.36 -2.80
CA LEU A 30 -6.52 -11.91 -1.95
C LEU A 30 -6.38 -10.43 -1.58
N SER A 31 -5.18 -10.02 -1.16
CA SER A 31 -4.87 -8.61 -0.89
C SER A 31 -5.00 -7.77 -2.17
N ALA A 32 -4.58 -8.28 -3.33
CA ALA A 32 -4.80 -7.62 -4.60
C ALA A 32 -6.30 -7.46 -4.92
N ARG A 33 -7.16 -8.44 -4.57
CA ARG A 33 -8.63 -8.41 -4.80
C ARG A 33 -9.40 -7.51 -3.82
N MET A 34 -8.94 -7.36 -2.57
CA MET A 34 -9.60 -6.54 -1.54
C MET A 34 -9.74 -5.07 -1.93
N PHE A 35 -8.81 -4.53 -2.73
CA PHE A 35 -8.84 -3.13 -3.15
C PHE A 35 -9.67 -2.86 -4.43
N TRP A 36 -10.40 -3.86 -4.94
CA TRP A 36 -11.26 -3.70 -6.12
C TRP A 36 -12.73 -3.50 -5.75
N SER A 37 -13.28 -2.38 -6.23
CA SER A 37 -14.72 -2.16 -6.19
C SER A 37 -15.47 -3.14 -7.13
N PRO A 38 -16.75 -3.46 -6.85
CA PRO A 38 -17.58 -4.32 -7.69
C PRO A 38 -17.62 -3.86 -9.15
N THR A 39 -17.95 -4.76 -10.06
CA THR A 39 -18.17 -4.39 -11.46
C THR A 39 -19.30 -3.35 -11.56
N PRO A 40 -19.28 -2.44 -12.56
CA PRO A 40 -20.36 -1.47 -12.73
C PRO A 40 -21.72 -2.17 -12.87
N ALA A 41 -21.78 -3.32 -13.56
CA ALA A 41 -22.99 -4.12 -13.70
C ALA A 41 -23.62 -4.54 -12.35
N ARG A 42 -22.81 -4.99 -11.38
CA ARG A 42 -23.29 -5.35 -10.03
C ARG A 42 -23.81 -4.12 -9.28
N SER A 43 -23.10 -3.00 -9.38
CA SER A 43 -23.50 -1.74 -8.74
C SER A 43 -24.78 -1.17 -9.37
N THR A 44 -24.93 -1.29 -10.69
CA THR A 44 -26.12 -0.92 -11.46
C THR A 44 -27.37 -1.67 -10.97
N ALA A 45 -27.29 -2.98 -10.75
CA ALA A 45 -28.41 -3.74 -10.21
C ALA A 45 -28.83 -3.22 -8.81
N GLY A 46 -27.85 -2.93 -7.95
CA GLY A 46 -28.11 -2.29 -6.65
C GLY A 46 -28.73 -0.90 -6.78
N ILE A 47 -28.25 -0.08 -7.73
CA ILE A 47 -28.81 1.25 -7.99
C ILE A 47 -30.27 1.15 -8.42
N ALA A 48 -30.62 0.18 -9.26
CA ALA A 48 -32.01 -0.05 -9.66
C ALA A 48 -32.90 -0.39 -8.47
N VAL A 49 -32.50 -1.36 -7.64
CA VAL A 49 -33.26 -1.75 -6.44
C VAL A 49 -33.40 -0.58 -5.46
N CYS A 50 -32.31 0.10 -5.14
CA CYS A 50 -32.37 1.24 -4.23
C CYS A 50 -33.17 2.42 -4.81
N SER A 51 -33.12 2.67 -6.12
CA SER A 51 -33.94 3.74 -6.74
C SER A 51 -35.43 3.41 -6.66
N ALA A 52 -35.81 2.13 -6.83
CA ALA A 52 -37.20 1.68 -6.68
C ALA A 52 -37.69 1.85 -5.23
N LEU A 53 -36.90 1.42 -4.24
CA LEU A 53 -37.22 1.60 -2.82
C LEU A 53 -37.35 3.10 -2.47
N LEU A 54 -36.46 3.94 -3.01
CA LEU A 54 -36.48 5.37 -2.74
C LEU A 54 -37.74 6.02 -3.31
N ALA A 55 -38.13 5.63 -4.53
CA ALA A 55 -39.36 6.09 -5.18
C ALA A 55 -40.59 5.72 -4.34
N ILE A 56 -40.66 4.48 -3.85
CA ILE A 56 -41.75 4.01 -2.98
C ILE A 56 -41.81 4.87 -1.72
N LEU A 57 -40.70 5.06 -1.01
CA LEU A 57 -40.68 5.79 0.26
C LEU A 57 -41.05 7.28 0.10
N ILE A 58 -40.54 7.94 -0.94
CA ILE A 58 -40.80 9.38 -1.17
C ILE A 58 -42.26 9.62 -1.62
N LEU A 59 -42.83 8.70 -2.40
CA LEU A 59 -44.18 8.84 -2.95
C LEU A 59 -45.27 8.26 -2.03
N TYR A 60 -44.93 7.38 -1.08
CA TYR A 60 -45.89 6.75 -0.14
C TYR A 60 -46.67 7.77 0.71
N ARG A 61 -46.02 8.87 1.12
CA ARG A 61 -46.61 9.94 1.96
C ARG A 61 -46.77 11.28 1.25
N ALA A 62 -46.41 11.35 -0.03
CA ALA A 62 -46.85 12.49 -0.82
C ALA A 62 -48.38 12.37 -0.91
N ASP A 63 -49.15 13.45 -0.67
CA ASP A 63 -50.60 13.49 -0.86
C ASP A 63 -51.02 13.32 -2.35
N VAL A 64 -50.23 12.56 -3.11
CA VAL A 64 -50.51 12.05 -4.44
C VAL A 64 -51.50 10.90 -4.23
N PRO A 65 -52.76 11.05 -4.64
CA PRO A 65 -53.74 9.98 -4.49
C PRO A 65 -53.16 8.70 -5.11
N LEU A 66 -53.12 7.63 -4.32
CA LEU A 66 -52.68 6.28 -4.71
C LEU A 66 -53.38 5.76 -5.99
N ALA A 67 -54.41 6.48 -6.47
CA ALA A 67 -55.21 6.23 -7.66
C ALA A 67 -54.66 6.81 -8.98
N ARG A 68 -53.55 7.57 -9.03
CA ARG A 68 -52.91 7.95 -10.30
C ARG A 68 -51.75 7.00 -10.65
N GLN A 69 -52.06 5.98 -11.45
CA GLN A 69 -51.18 4.89 -11.86
C GLN A 69 -49.82 5.25 -12.54
N PRO A 70 -49.55 6.44 -13.12
CA PRO A 70 -48.24 6.71 -13.72
C PRO A 70 -47.16 7.27 -12.77
N ALA A 71 -47.50 7.71 -11.55
CA ALA A 71 -46.54 8.45 -10.70
C ALA A 71 -45.38 7.61 -10.15
N LEU A 72 -45.65 6.36 -9.74
CA LEU A 72 -44.62 5.46 -9.19
C LEU A 72 -43.65 4.96 -10.26
N PRO A 73 -44.10 4.45 -11.44
CA PRO A 73 -43.19 4.09 -12.53
C PRO A 73 -42.36 5.27 -13.02
N LEU A 74 -42.96 6.45 -13.14
CA LEU A 74 -42.26 7.67 -13.54
C LEU A 74 -41.22 8.10 -12.48
N GLY A 75 -41.60 8.09 -11.19
CA GLY A 75 -40.70 8.43 -10.09
C GLY A 75 -39.51 7.47 -10.00
N TYR A 76 -39.75 6.16 -10.18
CA TYR A 76 -38.68 5.17 -10.29
C TYR A 76 -37.74 5.47 -11.45
N ALA A 77 -38.28 5.69 -12.67
CA ALA A 77 -37.47 5.99 -13.84
C ALA A 77 -36.61 7.25 -13.65
N LEU A 78 -37.20 8.30 -13.07
CA LEU A 78 -36.50 9.57 -12.80
C LEU A 78 -35.38 9.40 -11.76
N LEU A 79 -35.63 8.73 -10.64
CA LEU A 79 -34.61 8.49 -9.61
C LEU A 79 -33.50 7.54 -10.09
N LEU A 80 -33.86 6.55 -10.91
CA LEU A 80 -32.91 5.67 -11.56
C LEU A 80 -31.99 6.48 -12.49
N SER A 81 -32.58 7.29 -13.38
CA SER A 81 -31.84 8.17 -14.29
C SER A 81 -30.93 9.14 -13.54
N ALA A 82 -31.41 9.77 -12.47
CA ALA A 82 -30.61 10.67 -11.62
C ALA A 82 -29.40 9.95 -11.01
N SER A 83 -29.58 8.72 -10.53
CA SER A 83 -28.53 7.92 -9.90
C SER A 83 -27.49 7.41 -10.89
N PHE A 84 -27.92 6.96 -12.07
CA PHE A 84 -27.02 6.60 -13.16
C PHE A 84 -26.24 7.81 -13.67
N LEU A 85 -26.92 8.94 -13.90
CA LEU A 85 -26.28 10.16 -14.34
C LEU A 85 -25.27 10.65 -13.29
N THR A 86 -25.60 10.51 -12.01
CA THR A 86 -24.65 10.76 -10.90
C THR A 86 -23.39 9.92 -11.07
N ALA A 87 -23.50 8.61 -11.31
CA ALA A 87 -22.34 7.74 -11.47
C ALA A 87 -21.50 8.13 -12.70
N LEU A 88 -22.14 8.37 -13.86
CA LEU A 88 -21.47 8.74 -15.10
C LEU A 88 -20.75 10.08 -15.00
N LEU A 89 -21.41 11.10 -14.46
CA LEU A 89 -20.83 12.43 -14.28
C LEU A 89 -19.75 12.43 -13.19
N THR A 90 -19.91 11.65 -12.11
CA THR A 90 -18.85 11.47 -11.10
C THR A 90 -17.59 10.91 -11.77
N GLN A 91 -17.72 9.90 -12.63
CA GLN A 91 -16.59 9.38 -13.39
C GLN A 91 -16.00 10.45 -14.33
N ALA A 92 -16.83 11.07 -15.17
CA ALA A 92 -16.37 12.01 -16.20
C ALA A 92 -15.66 13.24 -15.63
N ILE A 93 -16.15 13.76 -14.51
CA ILE A 93 -15.60 14.95 -13.86
C ILE A 93 -14.36 14.58 -13.04
N SER A 94 -14.44 13.55 -12.21
CA SER A 94 -13.34 13.20 -11.30
C SER A 94 -12.13 12.61 -12.01
N VAL A 95 -12.27 11.93 -13.17
CA VAL A 95 -11.13 11.45 -13.97
C VAL A 95 -10.23 12.62 -14.43
N ARG A 96 -10.81 13.80 -14.70
CA ARG A 96 -10.04 14.99 -15.10
C ARG A 96 -9.32 15.66 -13.93
N MET A 97 -9.76 15.39 -12.71
CA MET A 97 -9.28 16.06 -11.50
C MET A 97 -8.47 15.14 -10.58
N GLY A 98 -8.54 13.82 -10.73
CA GLY A 98 -7.90 12.88 -9.82
C GLY A 98 -8.12 11.44 -10.24
N ILE A 99 -8.00 10.53 -9.27
CA ILE A 99 -8.12 9.09 -9.51
C ILE A 99 -9.60 8.69 -9.37
N MET A 100 -10.25 8.31 -10.46
CA MET A 100 -11.62 7.80 -10.43
C MET A 100 -11.84 6.73 -11.51
N TYR A 101 -12.53 5.65 -11.15
CA TYR A 101 -12.83 4.55 -12.06
C TYR A 101 -14.34 4.32 -12.13
N PRO A 102 -14.89 3.77 -13.24
CA PRO A 102 -16.31 3.42 -13.34
C PRO A 102 -16.80 2.61 -12.14
N ARG A 103 -16.03 1.59 -11.73
CA ARG A 103 -16.36 0.74 -10.58
C ARG A 103 -16.57 1.53 -9.28
N ARG A 104 -15.70 2.50 -9.00
CA ARG A 104 -15.81 3.37 -7.82
C ARG A 104 -16.96 4.36 -7.95
N ALA A 105 -17.20 4.90 -9.15
CA ALA A 105 -18.22 5.93 -9.36
C ALA A 105 -19.63 5.36 -9.22
N PHE A 106 -19.85 4.17 -9.78
CA PHE A 106 -21.10 3.44 -9.63
C PHE A 106 -21.30 2.93 -8.19
N LEU A 107 -20.26 2.42 -7.54
CA LEU A 107 -20.33 2.05 -6.13
C LEU A 107 -20.66 3.25 -5.24
N LEU A 108 -20.04 4.41 -5.48
CA LEU A 108 -20.29 5.62 -4.70
C LEU A 108 -21.73 6.15 -4.88
N ALA A 109 -22.27 6.07 -6.09
CA ALA A 109 -23.68 6.39 -6.34
C ALA A 109 -24.63 5.43 -5.58
N LEU A 110 -24.32 4.12 -5.59
CA LEU A 110 -25.07 3.11 -4.83
C LEU A 110 -25.01 3.37 -3.31
N ILE A 111 -23.81 3.59 -2.76
CA ILE A 111 -23.64 3.90 -1.32
C ILE A 111 -24.40 5.17 -0.97
N GLY A 112 -24.37 6.20 -1.83
CA GLY A 112 -25.17 7.40 -1.63
C GLY A 112 -26.67 7.10 -1.52
N LEU A 113 -27.22 6.21 -2.36
CA LEU A 113 -28.63 5.81 -2.25
C LEU A 113 -28.90 5.07 -0.95
N ILE A 114 -28.04 4.13 -0.57
CA ILE A 114 -28.17 3.36 0.68
C ILE A 114 -28.15 4.29 1.90
N VAL A 115 -27.26 5.28 1.91
CA VAL A 115 -27.12 6.24 3.02
C VAL A 115 -28.27 7.25 3.05
N ALA A 116 -28.94 7.51 1.92
CA ALA A 116 -30.16 8.33 1.89
C ALA A 116 -31.38 7.61 2.49
N MET A 117 -31.43 6.27 2.40
CA MET A 117 -32.60 5.47 2.79
C MET A 117 -33.06 5.70 4.23
N PRO A 118 -32.20 5.67 5.27
CA PRO A 118 -32.68 5.76 6.65
C PRO A 118 -33.41 7.07 6.93
N GLY A 119 -32.92 8.21 6.43
CA GLY A 119 -33.58 9.50 6.64
C GLY A 119 -34.94 9.60 5.94
N VAL A 120 -35.02 9.08 4.71
CA VAL A 120 -36.27 9.04 3.96
C VAL A 120 -37.26 8.03 4.54
N LEU A 121 -36.79 6.86 5.01
CA LEU A 121 -37.60 5.87 5.70
C LEU A 121 -38.17 6.42 7.01
N LEU A 122 -37.33 7.06 7.85
CA LEU A 122 -37.78 7.71 9.08
C LEU A 122 -38.81 8.80 8.79
N GLY A 123 -38.60 9.58 7.73
CA GLY A 123 -39.60 10.51 7.22
C GLY A 123 -40.91 9.82 6.86
N ALA A 124 -40.87 8.76 6.07
CA ALA A 124 -42.07 8.03 5.64
C ALA A 124 -42.85 7.39 6.80
N LEU A 125 -42.17 6.99 7.89
CA LEU A 125 -42.79 6.34 9.04
C LEU A 125 -43.41 7.35 10.03
N LEU A 126 -42.74 8.48 10.30
CA LEU A 126 -43.17 9.44 11.31
C LEU A 126 -44.19 10.47 10.75
N PRO A 127 -45.27 10.82 11.48
CA PRO A 127 -46.30 11.74 10.98
C PRO A 127 -45.85 13.22 10.93
N TRP A 128 -45.01 13.65 11.87
CA TRP A 128 -44.37 14.96 11.89
C TRP A 128 -42.93 14.80 12.41
N PRO A 129 -41.88 15.39 11.79
CA PRO A 129 -41.84 16.20 10.57
C PRO A 129 -41.32 15.40 9.35
N TRP A 130 -42.21 14.65 8.69
CA TRP A 130 -41.86 13.67 7.65
C TRP A 130 -41.08 14.24 6.45
N SER A 131 -41.50 15.41 5.95
CA SER A 131 -40.88 16.11 4.82
C SER A 131 -39.49 16.62 5.18
N THR A 132 -39.32 17.11 6.41
CA THR A 132 -38.03 17.57 6.94
C THR A 132 -37.03 16.42 7.03
N LEU A 133 -37.44 15.29 7.62
CA LEU A 133 -36.58 14.10 7.74
C LEU A 133 -36.20 13.51 6.38
N SER A 134 -37.13 13.53 5.42
CA SER A 134 -36.86 13.11 4.05
C SER A 134 -35.82 14.00 3.36
N MET A 135 -35.88 15.32 3.55
CA MET A 135 -34.89 16.25 2.99
C MET A 135 -33.52 16.09 3.65
N VAL A 136 -33.47 15.87 4.96
CA VAL A 136 -32.22 15.52 5.67
C VAL A 136 -31.66 14.22 5.09
N GLY A 137 -32.50 13.20 4.88
CA GLY A 137 -32.15 11.94 4.23
C GLY A 137 -31.55 12.12 2.83
N LEU A 138 -32.15 12.95 1.98
CA LEU A 138 -31.62 13.25 0.64
C LEU A 138 -30.28 14.02 0.67
N ALA A 139 -29.97 14.70 1.78
CA ALA A 139 -28.70 15.39 1.96
C ALA A 139 -27.57 14.50 2.52
N THR A 140 -27.87 13.38 3.18
CA THR A 140 -26.84 12.48 3.73
C THR A 140 -25.79 11.99 2.72
N PRO A 141 -26.08 11.78 1.41
CA PRO A 141 -25.06 11.39 0.44
C PRO A 141 -23.91 12.39 0.33
N VAL A 142 -24.15 13.68 0.62
CA VAL A 142 -23.12 14.73 0.59
C VAL A 142 -21.95 14.38 1.50
N TRP A 143 -22.23 13.91 2.72
CA TRP A 143 -21.18 13.60 3.69
C TRP A 143 -20.28 12.47 3.19
N ILE A 144 -20.87 11.32 2.85
CA ILE A 144 -20.12 10.14 2.42
C ILE A 144 -19.38 10.40 1.11
N ARG A 145 -20.00 11.14 0.17
CA ARG A 145 -19.37 11.53 -1.09
C ARG A 145 -18.19 12.46 -0.85
N HIS A 146 -18.31 13.45 0.03
CA HIS A 146 -17.22 14.38 0.29
C HIS A 146 -16.01 13.67 0.91
N VAL A 147 -16.25 12.87 1.96
CA VAL A 147 -15.20 12.07 2.62
C VAL A 147 -14.53 11.13 1.62
N THR A 148 -15.33 10.41 0.81
CA THR A 148 -14.78 9.46 -0.17
C THR A 148 -14.00 10.16 -1.28
N LEU A 149 -14.51 11.25 -1.85
CA LEU A 149 -13.86 11.93 -2.97
C LEU A 149 -12.56 12.62 -2.54
N VAL A 150 -12.56 13.30 -1.39
CA VAL A 150 -11.34 13.89 -0.84
C VAL A 150 -10.34 12.80 -0.45
N GLY A 151 -10.83 11.70 0.13
CA GLY A 151 -9.98 10.66 0.67
C GLY A 151 -9.46 9.64 -0.34
N THR A 152 -10.06 9.53 -1.53
CA THR A 152 -9.72 8.48 -2.51
C THR A 152 -9.50 8.98 -3.93
N SER A 153 -9.90 10.21 -4.27
CA SER A 153 -9.79 10.74 -5.63
C SER A 153 -8.82 11.91 -5.74
N ARG A 154 -9.05 12.98 -4.97
CA ARG A 154 -8.19 14.16 -4.95
C ARG A 154 -8.18 14.78 -3.55
N PRO A 155 -7.02 14.98 -2.90
CA PRO A 155 -6.91 15.50 -1.53
C PRO A 155 -7.18 17.02 -1.41
N ARG A 156 -8.24 17.55 -2.05
CA ARG A 156 -8.61 18.98 -2.03
C ARG A 156 -10.12 19.15 -1.89
N HIS A 157 -10.57 19.80 -0.82
CA HIS A 157 -12.01 19.99 -0.54
C HIS A 157 -12.74 20.75 -1.66
N LEU A 158 -12.26 21.96 -2.01
CA LEU A 158 -12.92 22.85 -2.98
C LEU A 158 -13.06 22.21 -4.37
N ALA A 159 -12.04 21.48 -4.82
CA ALA A 159 -12.06 20.83 -6.12
C ALA A 159 -13.13 19.72 -6.22
N ASN A 160 -13.50 19.10 -5.09
CA ASN A 160 -14.47 18.02 -5.06
C ASN A 160 -15.91 18.49 -4.86
N LEU A 161 -16.15 19.75 -4.47
CA LEU A 161 -17.50 20.26 -4.16
C LEU A 161 -18.54 20.00 -5.27
N PRO A 162 -18.27 20.27 -6.57
CA PRO A 162 -19.26 20.03 -7.62
C PRO A 162 -19.68 18.56 -7.72
N VAL A 163 -18.72 17.65 -7.56
CA VAL A 163 -18.97 16.21 -7.64
C VAL A 163 -19.61 15.69 -6.36
N THR A 164 -19.26 16.25 -5.20
CA THR A 164 -19.88 15.94 -3.91
C THR A 164 -21.40 16.17 -3.97
N LEU A 165 -21.83 17.33 -4.48
CA LEU A 165 -23.23 17.75 -4.49
C LEU A 165 -24.09 17.06 -5.54
N LEU A 166 -23.47 16.49 -6.56
CA LEU A 166 -24.12 15.98 -7.77
C LEU A 166 -25.31 15.05 -7.48
N GLN A 167 -25.16 14.10 -6.56
CA GLN A 167 -26.20 13.13 -6.26
C GLN A 167 -27.44 13.79 -5.65
N THR A 168 -27.25 14.59 -4.62
CA THR A 168 -28.35 15.28 -3.94
C THR A 168 -29.06 16.28 -4.87
N VAL A 169 -28.30 17.02 -5.69
CA VAL A 169 -28.86 17.97 -6.66
C VAL A 169 -29.67 17.23 -7.74
N LEU A 170 -29.12 16.16 -8.33
CA LEU A 170 -29.82 15.40 -9.37
C LEU A 170 -31.05 14.70 -8.83
N LEU A 171 -30.99 14.09 -7.64
CA LEU A 171 -32.16 13.47 -7.01
C LEU A 171 -33.26 14.51 -6.77
N ALA A 172 -32.93 15.67 -6.19
CA ALA A 172 -33.90 16.75 -5.93
C ALA A 172 -34.49 17.35 -7.22
N ALA A 173 -33.68 17.52 -8.28
CA ALA A 173 -34.12 18.04 -9.57
C ALA A 173 -35.04 17.06 -10.31
N PHE A 174 -34.68 15.78 -10.34
CA PHE A 174 -35.46 14.74 -11.02
C PHE A 174 -36.74 14.37 -10.25
N LEU A 175 -36.86 14.73 -8.96
CA LEU A 175 -38.11 14.56 -8.20
C LEU A 175 -39.18 15.60 -8.55
N GLN A 176 -38.81 16.79 -9.03
CA GLN A 176 -39.75 17.90 -9.27
C GLN A 176 -40.99 17.53 -10.10
N PRO A 177 -40.90 16.74 -11.19
CA PRO A 177 -42.06 16.41 -12.03
C PRO A 177 -43.11 15.53 -11.33
N VAL A 178 -42.71 14.74 -10.34
CA VAL A 178 -43.61 13.80 -9.62
C VAL A 178 -43.97 14.29 -8.23
N ARG A 179 -43.09 15.08 -7.61
CA ARG A 179 -43.24 15.65 -6.28
C ARG A 179 -42.47 16.98 -6.24
N PRO A 180 -43.12 18.11 -6.58
CA PRO A 180 -42.49 19.42 -6.49
C PRO A 180 -42.13 19.71 -5.03
N LEU A 181 -40.92 20.22 -4.81
CA LEU A 181 -40.45 20.57 -3.47
C LEU A 181 -40.90 21.98 -3.10
N SER A 182 -41.47 22.13 -1.91
CA SER A 182 -41.81 23.44 -1.34
C SER A 182 -40.56 24.26 -1.02
N ALA A 183 -40.70 25.59 -0.93
CA ALA A 183 -39.60 26.48 -0.54
C ALA A 183 -38.97 26.10 0.81
N MET A 184 -39.79 25.63 1.76
CA MET A 184 -39.31 25.15 3.06
C MET A 184 -38.51 23.85 2.92
N GLU A 185 -38.95 22.89 2.12
CA GLU A 185 -38.18 21.67 1.86
C GLU A 185 -36.84 21.96 1.18
N ILE A 186 -36.81 22.89 0.21
CA ILE A 186 -35.57 23.34 -0.42
C ILE A 186 -34.63 24.00 0.61
N LEU A 187 -35.16 24.84 1.51
CA LEU A 187 -34.39 25.46 2.58
C LEU A 187 -33.82 24.43 3.55
N VAL A 188 -34.63 23.44 3.97
CA VAL A 188 -34.17 22.33 4.83
C VAL A 188 -33.09 21.52 4.13
N LEU A 189 -33.28 21.18 2.85
CA LEU A 189 -32.30 20.46 2.06
C LEU A 189 -30.98 21.23 1.97
N ALA A 190 -31.03 22.53 1.65
CA ALA A 190 -29.84 23.38 1.55
C ALA A 190 -29.07 23.49 2.87
N ASN A 191 -29.78 23.69 3.99
CA ASN A 191 -29.16 23.72 5.32
C ASN A 191 -28.56 22.36 5.70
N SER A 192 -29.25 21.26 5.37
CA SER A 192 -28.76 19.91 5.63
C SER A 192 -27.50 19.61 4.81
N VAL A 193 -27.47 20.01 3.53
CA VAL A 193 -26.30 19.91 2.66
C VAL A 193 -25.11 20.66 3.28
N LEU A 194 -25.32 21.90 3.74
CA LEU A 194 -24.27 22.67 4.41
C LEU A 194 -23.78 21.97 5.68
N GLY A 195 -24.70 21.48 6.52
CA GLY A 195 -24.37 20.75 7.74
C GLY A 195 -23.54 19.49 7.47
N PHE A 196 -23.92 18.69 6.47
CA PHE A 196 -23.16 17.50 6.07
C PHE A 196 -21.80 17.83 5.44
N LEU A 197 -21.67 18.92 4.68
CA LEU A 197 -20.37 19.39 4.17
C LEU A 197 -19.45 19.82 5.31
N VAL A 198 -19.94 20.64 6.24
CA VAL A 198 -19.17 21.09 7.42
C VAL A 198 -18.77 19.87 8.26
N GLY A 199 -19.71 18.96 8.53
CA GLY A 199 -19.42 17.72 9.26
C GLY A 199 -18.37 16.85 8.58
N ALA A 200 -18.41 16.72 7.26
CA ALA A 200 -17.40 15.97 6.50
C ALA A 200 -16.02 16.64 6.55
N TYR A 201 -15.97 17.97 6.46
CA TYR A 201 -14.75 18.74 6.60
C TYR A 201 -14.13 18.58 8.00
N LEU A 202 -14.93 18.75 9.06
CA LEU A 202 -14.49 18.61 10.45
C LEU A 202 -14.00 17.19 10.73
N PHE A 203 -14.72 16.17 10.25
CA PHE A 203 -14.30 14.77 10.37
C PHE A 203 -12.92 14.55 9.75
N LEU A 204 -12.72 14.98 8.50
CA LEU A 204 -11.43 14.85 7.82
C LEU A 204 -10.32 15.64 8.52
N ALA A 205 -10.63 16.83 9.04
CA ALA A 205 -9.68 17.65 9.80
C ALA A 205 -9.25 16.99 11.11
N MET A 206 -10.20 16.43 11.87
CA MET A 206 -9.92 15.68 13.10
C MET A 206 -9.05 14.45 12.85
N VAL A 207 -9.42 13.62 11.88
CA VAL A 207 -8.68 12.39 11.54
C VAL A 207 -7.27 12.73 11.03
N SER A 208 -7.12 13.85 10.33
CA SER A 208 -5.83 14.25 9.76
C SER A 208 -4.91 14.99 10.72
N GLY A 209 -5.44 15.58 11.79
CA GLY A 209 -4.70 16.45 12.70
C GLY A 209 -3.45 15.82 13.33
N PRO A 210 -3.53 14.60 13.90
CA PRO A 210 -2.36 13.92 14.48
C PRO A 210 -1.27 13.64 13.45
N MET A 211 -1.62 13.03 12.31
CA MET A 211 -0.64 12.66 11.28
C MET A 211 -0.04 13.88 10.59
N ARG A 212 -0.81 14.94 10.34
CA ARG A 212 -0.27 16.19 9.79
C ARG A 212 0.76 16.84 10.72
N ARG A 213 0.57 16.76 12.04
CA ARG A 213 1.51 17.30 13.02
C ARG A 213 2.81 16.52 13.11
N VAL A 214 2.74 15.19 13.03
CA VAL A 214 3.92 14.32 13.18
C VAL A 214 4.69 14.17 11.86
N TYR A 215 3.97 13.98 10.74
CA TYR A 215 4.56 13.58 9.46
C TYR A 215 4.44 14.67 8.37
N GLY A 216 3.69 15.74 8.59
CA GLY A 216 3.49 16.83 7.61
C GLY A 216 2.45 16.56 6.52
N ILE A 217 1.75 15.42 6.59
CA ILE A 217 0.86 14.90 5.53
C ILE A 217 -0.39 14.27 6.12
N ALA A 218 -1.49 14.27 5.36
CA ALA A 218 -2.73 13.65 5.82
C ALA A 218 -2.77 12.12 5.63
N PRO A 219 -3.46 11.38 6.52
CA PRO A 219 -3.66 9.94 6.36
C PRO A 219 -4.31 9.58 5.03
N TYR A 220 -5.24 10.41 4.56
CA TYR A 220 -5.93 10.17 3.30
C TYR A 220 -5.06 10.43 2.07
N GLU A 221 -4.02 11.26 2.16
CA GLU A 221 -3.03 11.40 1.09
C GLU A 221 -2.24 10.09 0.93
N LEU A 222 -1.88 9.44 2.04
CA LEU A 222 -1.29 8.09 2.03
C LEU A 222 -2.24 7.05 1.43
N LEU A 223 -3.54 7.09 1.77
CA LEU A 223 -4.54 6.17 1.22
C LEU A 223 -4.64 6.29 -0.30
N VAL A 224 -4.65 7.51 -0.85
CA VAL A 224 -4.68 7.74 -2.31
C VAL A 224 -3.46 7.10 -2.98
N HIS A 225 -2.27 7.30 -2.42
CA HIS A 225 -1.02 6.73 -2.97
C HIS A 225 -0.94 5.20 -2.81
N GLY A 226 -1.43 4.65 -1.70
CA GLY A 226 -1.53 3.22 -1.49
C GLY A 226 -2.53 2.57 -2.46
N LEU A 227 -3.69 3.18 -2.67
CA LEU A 227 -4.66 2.71 -3.66
C LEU A 227 -4.10 2.73 -5.08
N GLU A 228 -3.30 3.74 -5.43
CA GLU A 228 -2.59 3.80 -6.71
C GLU A 228 -1.64 2.61 -6.87
N HIS A 229 -0.88 2.23 -5.84
CA HIS A 229 -0.02 1.06 -5.87
C HIS A 229 -0.76 -0.23 -6.20
N PHE A 230 -1.80 -0.54 -5.41
CA PHE A 230 -2.54 -1.79 -5.57
C PHE A 230 -3.34 -1.86 -6.86
N THR A 231 -3.77 -0.71 -7.41
CA THR A 231 -4.60 -0.69 -8.63
C THR A 231 -3.82 -0.47 -9.93
N ARG A 232 -2.67 0.21 -9.91
CA ARG A 232 -1.88 0.54 -11.12
C ARG A 232 -0.51 -0.12 -11.20
N ARG A 233 -0.06 -0.86 -10.16
CA ARG A 233 1.31 -1.41 -10.09
C ARG A 233 2.39 -0.36 -10.38
N GLY A 234 2.25 0.83 -9.80
CA GLY A 234 3.22 1.92 -9.95
C GLY A 234 2.60 3.32 -9.87
N GLY A 235 3.29 4.22 -9.19
CA GLY A 235 2.95 5.63 -8.99
C GLY A 235 4.02 6.34 -8.17
N LEU A 236 4.51 7.49 -8.63
CA LEU A 236 5.54 8.30 -7.94
C LEU A 236 5.06 8.87 -6.60
N GLY A 237 3.75 8.89 -6.36
CA GLY A 237 3.17 9.46 -5.15
C GLY A 237 3.50 8.71 -3.87
N ALA A 238 3.65 7.38 -3.93
CA ALA A 238 4.04 6.57 -2.77
C ALA A 238 5.50 6.84 -2.36
N GLU A 239 6.41 6.97 -3.33
CA GLU A 239 7.80 7.34 -3.05
C GLU A 239 7.93 8.78 -2.52
N ALA A 240 7.10 9.71 -3.00
CA ALA A 240 7.05 11.07 -2.45
C ALA A 240 6.64 11.09 -0.97
N PHE A 241 5.67 10.24 -0.58
CA PHE A 241 5.30 10.03 0.82
C PHE A 241 6.46 9.45 1.64
N PHE A 242 7.06 8.33 1.20
CA PHE A 242 8.14 7.71 1.96
C PHE A 242 9.34 8.65 2.08
N HIS A 243 9.58 9.46 1.05
CA HIS A 243 10.61 10.49 1.08
C HIS A 243 10.30 11.64 2.04
N SER A 244 9.03 12.03 2.23
CA SER A 244 8.70 13.14 3.15
C SER A 244 8.90 12.76 4.61
N ILE A 245 8.83 11.48 4.94
CA ILE A 245 9.06 10.94 6.28
C ILE A 245 10.46 10.33 6.45
N SER A 246 11.32 10.34 5.41
CA SER A 246 12.66 9.78 5.49
C SER A 246 13.70 10.77 6.01
N SER A 247 14.80 10.23 6.54
CA SER A 247 15.96 11.01 6.97
C SER A 247 17.15 10.74 6.05
N ARG A 248 18.08 11.69 5.99
CA ARG A 248 19.34 11.51 5.24
C ARG A 248 20.28 10.62 6.08
N ALA A 249 20.60 9.45 5.56
CA ALA A 249 21.57 8.55 6.15
C ALA A 249 22.82 8.40 5.27
N ARG A 250 23.98 8.17 5.91
CA ARG A 250 25.18 7.66 5.24
C ARG A 250 25.20 6.16 5.44
N VAL A 251 25.35 5.43 4.34
CA VAL A 251 25.22 3.97 4.34
C VAL A 251 26.52 3.32 3.93
N TRP A 252 26.88 2.28 4.66
CA TRP A 252 28.02 1.44 4.33
C TRP A 252 27.67 0.46 3.21
N TYR A 253 28.64 0.22 2.32
CA TYR A 253 28.61 -0.87 1.36
C TYR A 253 29.99 -1.51 1.24
N GLY A 254 30.00 -2.81 0.98
CA GLY A 254 31.17 -3.56 0.57
C GLY A 254 31.01 -4.07 -0.86
N HIS A 255 32.13 -4.19 -1.56
CA HIS A 255 32.16 -4.66 -2.95
C HIS A 255 33.43 -5.48 -3.20
N ILE A 256 33.25 -6.73 -3.61
CA ILE A 256 34.32 -7.62 -4.07
C ILE A 256 34.02 -8.00 -5.52
N ARG A 257 35.03 -7.89 -6.38
CA ARG A 257 34.92 -8.29 -7.79
C ARG A 257 35.83 -9.49 -8.06
N ILE A 258 35.23 -10.59 -8.51
CA ILE A 258 35.94 -11.82 -8.90
C ILE A 258 35.89 -11.94 -10.42
N ARG A 259 37.03 -12.22 -11.04
CA ARG A 259 37.12 -12.33 -12.50
C ARG A 259 38.03 -13.47 -12.90
N ARG A 260 37.59 -14.30 -13.86
CA ARG A 260 38.45 -15.29 -14.53
C ARG A 260 39.35 -14.60 -15.56
N ARG A 261 40.42 -15.26 -16.02
CA ARG A 261 41.32 -14.67 -17.03
C ARG A 261 40.59 -14.27 -18.31
N SER A 262 39.52 -14.98 -18.66
CA SER A 262 38.56 -14.65 -19.71
C SER A 262 37.12 -14.66 -19.16
N GLY A 263 36.27 -13.78 -19.69
CA GLY A 263 34.85 -13.67 -19.35
C GLY A 263 34.50 -12.53 -18.37
N ASP A 264 33.21 -12.26 -18.26
CA ASP A 264 32.70 -11.15 -17.44
C ASP A 264 32.95 -11.36 -15.94
N PRO A 265 33.34 -10.31 -15.21
CA PRO A 265 33.49 -10.36 -13.77
C PRO A 265 32.15 -10.69 -13.08
N ILE A 266 32.25 -11.26 -11.88
CA ILE A 266 31.15 -11.38 -10.92
C ILE A 266 31.36 -10.29 -9.87
N ASP A 267 30.36 -9.45 -9.71
CA ASP A 267 30.32 -8.40 -8.71
C ASP A 267 29.54 -8.89 -7.49
N ILE A 268 30.21 -8.96 -6.34
CA ILE A 268 29.63 -9.36 -5.06
C ILE A 268 29.50 -8.12 -4.19
N VAL A 269 28.27 -7.77 -3.85
CA VAL A 269 27.95 -6.55 -3.10
C VAL A 269 27.15 -6.92 -1.86
N SER A 270 27.42 -6.25 -0.75
CA SER A 270 26.58 -6.23 0.44
C SER A 270 26.50 -4.81 0.94
N THR A 271 25.34 -4.39 1.41
CA THR A 271 25.10 -3.00 1.81
C THR A 271 24.23 -2.97 3.04
N ALA A 272 24.39 -1.93 3.87
CA ALA A 272 23.49 -1.65 4.97
C ALA A 272 22.20 -0.94 4.48
N LEU A 273 21.62 -1.42 3.37
CA LEU A 273 20.29 -1.02 2.90
C LEU A 273 19.42 -2.25 2.91
N HIS A 274 18.32 -2.16 3.66
CA HIS A 274 17.35 -3.24 3.72
C HIS A 274 16.41 -3.16 2.50
N PRO A 275 16.10 -4.27 1.81
CA PRO A 275 15.09 -4.28 0.74
C PRO A 275 13.70 -4.05 1.34
N GLY A 276 13.26 -2.80 1.39
CA GLY A 276 12.04 -2.42 2.10
C GLY A 276 10.77 -3.17 1.66
N PRO A 277 9.70 -3.14 2.47
CA PRO A 277 8.49 -3.94 2.25
C PRO A 277 7.53 -3.33 1.20
N PHE A 278 7.97 -2.31 0.45
CA PHE A 278 7.11 -1.47 -0.39
C PHE A 278 6.91 -1.98 -1.83
N GLY A 279 7.00 -3.30 -2.02
CA GLY A 279 6.77 -3.96 -3.31
C GLY A 279 7.77 -3.56 -4.39
N LEU A 280 7.43 -2.57 -5.22
CA LEU A 280 8.30 -2.07 -6.30
C LEU A 280 8.91 -0.69 -6.00
N TYR A 281 8.51 -0.03 -4.91
CA TYR A 281 8.98 1.32 -4.59
C TYR A 281 10.26 1.33 -3.77
N GLY A 282 10.93 2.48 -3.73
CA GLY A 282 12.04 2.69 -2.83
C GLY A 282 13.18 1.72 -3.09
N GLY A 283 13.67 1.09 -2.02
CA GLY A 283 14.68 0.04 -2.09
C GLY A 283 14.17 -1.38 -2.28
N SER A 284 12.85 -1.61 -2.37
CA SER A 284 12.31 -2.95 -2.61
C SER A 284 12.84 -3.55 -3.91
N ASP A 285 13.04 -4.88 -3.93
CA ASP A 285 13.72 -5.58 -5.05
C ASP A 285 15.11 -4.97 -5.36
N LEU A 286 15.87 -4.70 -4.29
CA LEU A 286 17.19 -4.08 -4.34
C LEU A 286 18.14 -4.78 -5.33
N PRO A 287 18.24 -6.13 -5.37
CA PRO A 287 19.15 -6.82 -6.30
C PRO A 287 18.83 -6.53 -7.76
N ALA A 288 17.55 -6.59 -8.17
CA ALA A 288 17.19 -6.33 -9.57
C ALA A 288 17.36 -4.86 -9.94
N LYS A 289 17.00 -3.93 -9.04
CA LYS A 289 17.23 -2.49 -9.24
C LYS A 289 18.72 -2.19 -9.39
N LEU A 290 19.56 -2.68 -8.48
CA LEU A 290 21.01 -2.52 -8.57
C LEU A 290 21.56 -3.07 -9.88
N ARG A 291 21.15 -4.28 -10.30
CA ARG A 291 21.59 -4.88 -11.57
C ARG A 291 21.23 -4.00 -12.77
N ARG A 292 20.00 -3.46 -12.80
CA ARG A 292 19.55 -2.54 -13.87
C ARG A 292 20.37 -1.25 -13.86
N SER A 293 20.55 -0.63 -12.69
CA SER A 293 21.20 0.67 -12.57
C SER A 293 22.72 0.62 -12.75
N THR A 294 23.37 -0.51 -12.45
CA THR A 294 24.81 -0.70 -12.72
C THR A 294 25.10 -1.24 -14.12
N GLY A 295 24.14 -1.94 -14.73
CA GLY A 295 24.32 -2.63 -16.01
C GLY A 295 25.21 -3.88 -15.92
N TRP A 296 25.54 -4.36 -14.71
CA TRP A 296 26.40 -5.54 -14.54
C TRP A 296 25.68 -6.83 -14.93
N ALA A 297 26.33 -7.65 -15.76
CA ALA A 297 25.78 -8.92 -16.21
C ALA A 297 25.66 -9.95 -15.08
N ARG A 298 26.61 -9.95 -14.13
CA ARG A 298 26.69 -10.91 -13.01
C ARG A 298 26.85 -10.17 -11.68
N LEU A 299 25.73 -9.85 -11.06
CA LEU A 299 25.67 -9.23 -9.73
C LEU A 299 25.10 -10.22 -8.71
N MET A 300 25.81 -10.39 -7.61
CA MET A 300 25.34 -11.04 -6.39
C MET A 300 25.20 -9.97 -5.30
N ALA A 301 23.97 -9.54 -5.05
CA ALA A 301 23.67 -8.60 -3.97
C ALA A 301 23.20 -9.40 -2.74
N PHE A 302 23.97 -9.35 -1.67
CA PHE A 302 23.70 -9.99 -0.40
C PHE A 302 23.10 -8.99 0.59
N HIS A 303 22.31 -9.52 1.52
CA HIS A 303 21.85 -8.76 2.68
C HIS A 303 23.05 -8.41 3.57
N GLY A 304 23.09 -7.16 4.04
CA GLY A 304 24.09 -6.66 4.97
C GLY A 304 23.50 -6.47 6.37
N PRO A 305 24.29 -6.04 7.35
CA PRO A 305 23.75 -5.75 8.67
C PRO A 305 22.92 -4.46 8.60
N CYS A 306 21.61 -4.60 8.56
CA CYS A 306 20.66 -3.49 8.55
C CYS A 306 19.26 -3.98 8.88
N GLY A 307 18.47 -3.11 9.49
CA GLY A 307 17.03 -3.32 9.67
C GLY A 307 16.18 -2.37 8.83
N HIS A 308 14.88 -2.38 9.10
CA HIS A 308 13.87 -1.61 8.35
C HIS A 308 14.05 -0.08 8.38
N ASP A 309 14.78 0.47 9.35
CA ASP A 309 15.12 1.90 9.40
C ASP A 309 16.02 2.32 8.22
N MET A 310 16.70 1.36 7.58
CA MET A 310 17.61 1.57 6.46
C MET A 310 16.97 1.22 5.11
N ASN A 311 15.63 1.24 5.04
CA ASN A 311 14.90 1.08 3.78
C ASN A 311 15.04 2.35 2.91
N PRO A 312 15.59 2.27 1.68
CA PRO A 312 15.60 3.41 0.77
C PRO A 312 14.17 3.87 0.45
N SER A 313 13.90 5.16 0.65
CA SER A 313 12.57 5.74 0.43
C SER A 313 12.19 5.90 -1.04
N ARG A 314 13.18 5.99 -1.93
CA ARG A 314 12.98 6.18 -3.38
C ARG A 314 13.87 5.30 -4.22
N THR A 315 13.44 5.01 -5.44
CA THR A 315 14.24 4.25 -6.40
C THR A 315 15.54 4.99 -6.77
N GLU A 316 15.53 6.34 -6.81
CA GLU A 316 16.74 7.11 -7.11
C GLU A 316 17.83 6.97 -6.04
N ASP A 317 17.48 6.59 -4.80
CA ASP A 317 18.45 6.33 -3.75
C ASP A 317 19.22 5.02 -4.02
N VAL A 318 18.58 4.04 -4.67
CA VAL A 318 19.27 2.84 -5.20
C VAL A 318 20.21 3.23 -6.36
N ASP A 319 19.79 4.15 -7.23
CA ASP A 319 20.66 4.64 -8.31
C ASP A 319 21.90 5.38 -7.78
N ARG A 320 21.77 6.07 -6.64
CA ARG A 320 22.92 6.70 -5.96
C ARG A 320 23.91 5.65 -5.48
N LEU A 321 23.44 4.55 -4.90
CA LEU A 321 24.27 3.41 -4.53
C LEU A 321 24.93 2.78 -5.77
N ALA A 322 24.18 2.52 -6.84
CA ALA A 322 24.71 1.98 -8.09
C ALA A 322 25.84 2.86 -8.66
N ARG A 323 25.67 4.18 -8.68
CA ARG A 323 26.73 5.11 -9.08
C ARG A 323 27.95 5.07 -8.15
N ALA A 324 27.76 4.89 -6.85
CA ALA A 324 28.86 4.75 -5.90
C ALA A 324 29.64 3.45 -6.10
N LEU A 325 28.93 2.35 -6.36
CA LEU A 325 29.51 1.05 -6.71
C LEU A 325 30.32 1.13 -8.01
N LEU A 326 29.77 1.72 -9.07
CA LEU A 326 30.47 1.92 -10.34
C LEU A 326 31.79 2.70 -10.17
N ARG A 327 31.75 3.84 -9.44
CA ARG A 327 32.97 4.61 -9.14
C ARG A 327 33.97 3.83 -8.27
N GLY A 328 33.46 2.97 -7.38
CA GLY A 328 34.28 2.10 -6.55
C GLY A 328 35.00 1.02 -7.37
N SER A 329 34.31 0.47 -8.38
CA SER A 329 34.85 -0.57 -9.27
C SER A 329 36.13 -0.17 -9.98
N ASP A 330 36.25 1.10 -10.37
CA ASP A 330 37.43 1.63 -11.07
C ASP A 330 38.69 1.61 -10.20
N ARG A 331 38.52 1.47 -8.87
CA ARG A 331 39.61 1.47 -7.87
C ARG A 331 39.93 0.09 -7.33
N ILE A 332 39.27 -0.96 -7.81
CA ILE A 332 39.49 -2.33 -7.34
C ILE A 332 40.87 -2.83 -7.77
N ARG A 333 41.62 -3.37 -6.80
CA ARG A 333 42.89 -4.07 -7.04
C ARG A 333 42.65 -5.57 -7.05
N TYR A 334 43.11 -6.25 -8.10
CA TYR A 334 42.97 -7.70 -8.21
C TYR A 334 44.12 -8.43 -7.49
N SER A 335 43.77 -9.48 -6.76
CA SER A 335 44.71 -10.45 -6.18
C SER A 335 44.47 -11.84 -6.81
N ARG A 336 45.53 -12.66 -6.87
CA ARG A 336 45.46 -14.07 -7.27
C ARG A 336 45.38 -15.03 -6.08
N THR A 337 45.46 -14.52 -4.85
CA THR A 337 45.52 -15.32 -3.63
C THR A 337 44.28 -15.08 -2.76
N ALA A 338 43.79 -16.17 -2.17
CA ALA A 338 42.79 -16.18 -1.12
C ALA A 338 43.15 -17.25 -0.09
N THR A 339 42.79 -17.04 1.16
CA THR A 339 42.93 -18.07 2.19
C THR A 339 41.83 -19.13 2.02
N PRO A 340 42.01 -20.33 2.58
CA PRO A 340 40.86 -21.17 2.90
C PRO A 340 39.85 -20.40 3.77
N PRO A 341 38.54 -20.67 3.63
CA PRO A 341 37.55 -20.10 4.55
C PRO A 341 37.74 -20.69 5.96
N ALA A 342 37.67 -19.83 6.97
CA ALA A 342 37.64 -20.23 8.38
C ALA A 342 36.22 -20.03 8.93
N SER A 343 35.79 -20.86 9.86
CA SER A 343 34.48 -20.74 10.50
C SER A 343 34.62 -20.74 12.02
N ALA A 344 33.74 -20.03 12.71
CA ALA A 344 33.59 -20.04 14.16
C ALA A 344 32.10 -20.07 14.50
N GLU A 345 31.75 -20.72 15.60
CA GLU A 345 30.37 -20.79 16.08
C GLU A 345 30.33 -20.54 17.59
N ARG A 346 29.40 -19.71 18.03
CA ARG A 346 29.14 -19.46 19.45
C ARG A 346 27.69 -19.03 19.63
N GLY A 347 27.02 -19.57 20.65
CA GLY A 347 25.66 -19.15 21.01
C GLY A 347 24.63 -19.31 19.87
N GLY A 348 24.83 -20.27 18.97
CA GLY A 348 23.96 -20.48 17.80
C GLY A 348 24.13 -19.43 16.70
N VAL A 349 25.20 -18.64 16.74
CA VAL A 349 25.66 -17.77 15.65
C VAL A 349 26.90 -18.41 15.04
N TRP A 350 26.89 -18.64 13.74
CA TRP A 350 28.06 -19.06 12.98
C TRP A 350 28.55 -17.92 12.10
N ILE A 351 29.87 -17.75 12.07
CA ILE A 351 30.57 -16.78 11.23
C ILE A 351 31.55 -17.54 10.34
N ARG A 352 31.53 -17.26 9.04
CA ARG A 352 32.54 -17.70 8.08
C ARG A 352 33.30 -16.53 7.51
N GLY A 353 34.62 -16.56 7.65
CA GLY A 353 35.53 -15.54 7.15
C GLY A 353 36.44 -16.07 6.04
N GLN A 354 36.73 -15.25 5.03
CA GLN A 354 37.73 -15.56 4.02
C GLN A 354 38.49 -14.30 3.59
N CYS A 355 39.83 -14.35 3.63
CA CYS A 355 40.67 -13.28 3.11
C CYS A 355 40.92 -13.47 1.62
N ILE A 356 40.76 -12.41 0.82
CA ILE A 356 41.01 -12.38 -0.62
C ILE A 356 41.88 -11.15 -0.93
N GLY A 357 43.19 -11.35 -1.08
CA GLY A 357 44.14 -10.23 -1.12
C GLY A 357 44.04 -9.35 0.14
N ASP A 358 43.68 -8.07 -0.03
CA ASP A 358 43.46 -7.10 1.06
C ASP A 358 41.97 -6.98 1.48
N ALA A 359 41.10 -7.81 0.92
CA ALA A 359 39.69 -7.87 1.28
C ALA A 359 39.40 -9.02 2.26
N LEU A 360 38.43 -8.80 3.13
CA LEU A 360 37.85 -9.80 4.02
C LEU A 360 36.36 -9.94 3.72
N LEU A 361 35.93 -11.15 3.34
CA LEU A 361 34.52 -11.53 3.30
C LEU A 361 34.17 -12.17 4.64
N VAL A 362 33.10 -11.69 5.29
CA VAL A 362 32.52 -12.24 6.51
C VAL A 362 31.05 -12.56 6.21
N VAL A 363 30.63 -13.80 6.48
CA VAL A 363 29.24 -14.22 6.39
C VAL A 363 28.79 -14.68 7.76
N CYS A 364 27.69 -14.12 8.26
CA CYS A 364 27.08 -14.44 9.53
C CYS A 364 25.73 -15.13 9.30
N SER A 365 25.43 -16.19 10.03
CA SER A 365 24.06 -16.70 10.12
C SER A 365 23.80 -17.43 11.42
N ARG A 366 22.51 -17.62 11.71
CA ARG A 366 22.02 -18.38 12.85
C ARG A 366 21.36 -19.69 12.46
N ALA A 367 21.29 -20.01 11.17
CA ALA A 367 20.66 -21.24 10.71
C ALA A 367 21.26 -22.47 11.45
N PRO A 368 20.41 -23.39 11.96
CA PRO A 368 18.96 -23.47 11.73
C PRO A 368 18.09 -22.66 12.72
N LEU A 369 18.68 -21.93 13.69
CA LEU A 369 17.90 -21.07 14.57
C LEU A 369 17.28 -19.91 13.78
N PRO A 370 16.02 -19.57 14.08
CA PRO A 370 15.37 -18.49 13.38
C PRO A 370 16.00 -17.14 13.76
N THR A 371 16.13 -16.26 12.77
CA THR A 371 16.57 -14.88 12.97
C THR A 371 15.91 -13.99 11.92
N ASP A 372 15.55 -12.78 12.34
CA ASP A 372 15.27 -11.69 11.42
C ASP A 372 16.60 -10.95 11.14
N ASP A 373 16.59 -9.64 11.00
CA ASP A 373 17.77 -8.84 10.67
C ASP A 373 18.88 -8.84 11.74
N LEU A 374 20.14 -8.77 11.32
CA LEU A 374 21.24 -8.31 12.17
C LEU A 374 21.33 -6.78 12.10
N ASP A 375 21.29 -6.11 13.25
CA ASP A 375 21.35 -4.65 13.29
C ASP A 375 22.70 -4.09 12.79
N TYR A 376 22.63 -2.86 12.28
CA TYR A 376 23.78 -2.21 11.65
C TYR A 376 24.99 -2.06 12.58
N PRO A 377 24.84 -1.58 13.83
CA PRO A 377 25.98 -1.45 14.76
C PRO A 377 26.69 -2.77 15.03
N THR A 378 25.97 -3.86 15.32
CA THR A 378 26.58 -5.15 15.67
C THR A 378 27.37 -5.72 14.50
N GLY A 379 26.80 -5.74 13.30
CA GLY A 379 27.52 -6.24 12.12
C GLY A 379 28.74 -5.40 11.76
N MET A 380 28.68 -4.07 11.92
CA MET A 380 29.83 -3.20 11.66
C MET A 380 30.94 -3.35 12.72
N MET A 381 30.59 -3.58 13.98
CA MET A 381 31.56 -3.88 15.03
C MET A 381 32.25 -5.22 14.80
N ALA A 382 31.48 -6.26 14.44
CA ALA A 382 32.03 -7.57 14.08
C ALA A 382 32.99 -7.47 12.87
N LEU A 383 32.61 -6.73 11.82
CA LEU A 383 33.47 -6.48 10.67
C LEU A 383 34.75 -5.73 11.06
N ALA A 384 34.66 -4.71 11.91
CA ALA A 384 35.80 -3.94 12.37
C ALA A 384 36.78 -4.80 13.18
N ALA A 385 36.28 -5.64 14.09
CA ALA A 385 37.07 -6.59 14.86
C ALA A 385 37.79 -7.60 13.95
N ALA A 386 37.07 -8.20 13.01
CA ALA A 386 37.62 -9.17 12.08
C ALA A 386 38.70 -8.55 11.16
N LYS A 387 38.50 -7.32 10.70
CA LYS A 387 39.51 -6.57 9.94
C LYS A 387 40.78 -6.29 10.74
N ARG A 388 40.65 -5.91 12.02
CA ARG A 388 41.80 -5.69 12.91
C ARG A 388 42.58 -6.98 13.13
N ALA A 389 41.89 -8.08 13.43
CA ALA A 389 42.51 -9.37 13.67
C ALA A 389 43.24 -9.94 12.43
N THR A 390 42.73 -9.65 11.23
CA THR A 390 43.30 -10.15 9.97
C THR A 390 44.25 -9.16 9.28
N GLY A 391 44.33 -7.92 9.75
CA GLY A 391 45.09 -6.84 9.11
C GLY A 391 44.53 -6.37 7.77
N ARG A 392 43.28 -6.71 7.41
CA ARG A 392 42.66 -6.39 6.11
C ARG A 392 41.96 -5.04 6.10
N ARG A 393 42.16 -4.28 5.02
CA ARG A 393 41.61 -2.91 4.92
C ARG A 393 40.21 -2.85 4.33
N VAL A 394 39.87 -3.77 3.44
CA VAL A 394 38.54 -3.84 2.81
C VAL A 394 37.74 -4.95 3.49
N GLY A 395 36.50 -4.66 3.86
CA GLY A 395 35.61 -5.63 4.49
C GLY A 395 34.28 -5.69 3.75
N LEU A 396 33.73 -6.88 3.64
CA LEU A 396 32.39 -7.18 3.15
C LEU A 396 31.72 -8.08 4.19
N PHE A 397 30.70 -7.56 4.87
CA PHE A 397 29.89 -8.32 5.81
C PHE A 397 28.57 -8.71 5.16
N VAL A 398 28.21 -9.99 5.25
CA VAL A 398 26.95 -10.55 4.79
C VAL A 398 26.20 -11.08 6.00
N ASP A 399 25.01 -10.54 6.23
CA ASP A 399 24.01 -11.22 7.03
C ASP A 399 23.29 -12.20 6.11
N ALA A 400 23.46 -13.51 6.32
CA ALA A 400 22.92 -14.48 5.39
C ALA A 400 21.39 -14.60 5.48
N HIS A 401 20.78 -14.21 6.61
CA HIS A 401 19.33 -14.09 6.76
C HIS A 401 18.56 -15.30 6.17
N ASN A 402 19.09 -16.51 6.39
CA ASN A 402 18.71 -17.72 5.66
C ASN A 402 17.88 -18.72 6.50
N SER A 403 17.34 -18.26 7.62
CA SER A 403 16.50 -19.03 8.53
C SER A 403 15.46 -18.10 9.15
N LEU A 404 14.56 -17.55 8.34
CA LEU A 404 13.55 -16.59 8.79
C LEU A 404 12.29 -17.33 9.29
N GLU A 405 11.81 -16.97 10.47
CA GLU A 405 10.49 -17.34 10.98
C GLU A 405 9.74 -16.09 11.41
N ARG A 406 8.44 -16.01 11.09
CA ARG A 406 7.64 -14.80 11.38
C ARG A 406 7.53 -14.59 12.89
N GLY A 407 7.77 -13.36 13.33
CA GLY A 407 7.70 -12.99 14.76
C GLY A 407 8.98 -13.29 15.54
N THR A 408 10.04 -13.78 14.89
CA THR A 408 11.37 -13.86 15.50
C THR A 408 11.99 -12.48 15.55
N GLY A 409 12.71 -12.18 16.64
CA GLY A 409 13.40 -10.90 16.80
C GLY A 409 14.64 -10.75 15.93
N SER A 410 14.97 -9.51 15.61
CA SER A 410 16.28 -9.10 15.09
C SER A 410 17.38 -9.36 16.13
N ILE A 411 18.63 -9.48 15.69
CA ILE A 411 19.79 -9.42 16.59
C ILE A 411 20.14 -7.94 16.77
N LEU A 412 19.84 -7.41 17.95
CA LEU A 412 20.11 -6.02 18.31
C LEU A 412 21.40 -5.92 19.11
N PHE A 413 22.02 -4.74 19.07
CA PHE A 413 23.13 -4.43 19.95
C PHE A 413 22.76 -4.60 21.42
N GLY A 414 23.46 -5.49 22.11
CA GLY A 414 23.26 -5.78 23.53
C GLY A 414 22.48 -7.07 23.82
N ASP A 415 21.98 -7.76 22.80
CA ASP A 415 21.35 -9.08 22.96
C ASP A 415 22.40 -10.17 23.23
N ASP A 416 22.01 -11.28 23.85
CA ASP A 416 22.91 -12.44 24.08
C ASP A 416 23.53 -12.96 22.78
N ALA A 417 22.78 -12.89 21.66
CA ALA A 417 23.26 -13.27 20.34
C ALA A 417 24.27 -12.28 19.72
N SER A 418 24.48 -11.11 20.34
CA SER A 418 25.43 -10.08 19.89
C SER A 418 26.84 -10.20 20.50
N PHE A 419 27.06 -11.09 21.49
CA PHE A 419 28.31 -11.21 22.28
C PHE A 419 29.16 -12.47 22.06
#